data_AF-A0A672Z5D0-F1
#
_entry.id   AF-A0A672Z5D0-F1
#
_cell.length_a   1.000
_cell.length_b   1.000
_cell.length_c   1.000
_cell.angle_alpha   90.00
_cell.angle_beta   90.00
_cell.angle_gamma   90.00
#
_symmetry.space_group_name_H-M   'P 1'
#
loop_
_entity.id
_entity.type
_entity.pdbx_description
1 polymer ?
#
loop_
_entity_poly.entity_id
_entity_poly.type
_entity_poly.pdbx_seq_one_letter_code
_entity_poly.pdbx_strand_id
1 'polypeptide(L)'
;MEQKKKSYEKWTYDEAHLTDQSKFVERVSISVVFELLEHLLHHGILNTEEWASFRKEFPRADMARLLFDLVMKKGCAETMMDHLKEIDPFLYESLGLP
;
A
#
# COMPACT_ATOMS: atom_id res chain seq x y z
N MET A 1 6.09 22.84 9.66
CA MET A 1 6.09 22.06 8.40
C MET A 1 7.10 20.90 8.41
N GLU A 2 7.95 20.77 9.45
CA GLU A 2 9.01 19.76 9.57
C GLU A 2 8.55 18.36 10.07
N GLN A 3 7.32 18.23 10.60
CA GLN A 3 6.85 16.97 11.20
C GLN A 3 6.31 15.96 10.17
N LYS A 4 5.87 16.42 8.99
CA LYS A 4 5.36 15.51 7.95
C LYS A 4 6.47 14.67 7.29
N LYS A 5 7.67 15.24 7.08
CA LYS A 5 8.78 14.51 6.44
C LYS A 5 9.29 13.32 7.26
N LYS A 6 9.29 13.43 8.60
CA LYS A 6 9.73 12.33 9.48
C LYS A 6 8.78 11.13 9.54
N SER A 7 7.51 11.30 9.17
CA SER A 7 6.50 10.23 9.24
C SER A 7 6.71 9.20 8.12
N TYR A 8 7.04 9.68 6.92
CA TYR A 8 7.25 8.85 5.74
C TYR A 8 8.70 8.38 5.56
N GLU A 9 9.67 9.02 6.22
CA GLU A 9 11.06 8.53 6.36
C GLU A 9 11.17 7.23 7.17
N LYS A 10 10.10 6.76 7.82
CA LYS A 10 10.12 5.52 8.61
C LYS A 10 10.02 4.25 7.77
N TRP A 11 9.66 4.37 6.49
CA TRP A 11 9.77 3.29 5.52
C TRP A 11 11.18 3.26 4.91
N THR A 12 12.21 3.19 5.76
CA THR A 12 13.59 2.94 5.34
C THR A 12 13.89 1.44 5.33
N TYR A 13 14.83 1.05 4.47
CA TYR A 13 15.26 -0.32 4.09
C TYR A 13 15.89 -1.17 5.23
N ASP A 14 15.31 -1.21 6.42
CA ASP A 14 15.73 -2.06 7.55
C ASP A 14 14.54 -2.82 8.15
N GLU A 15 14.77 -3.79 9.05
CA GLU A 15 13.82 -4.80 9.59
C GLU A 15 12.38 -4.32 9.88
N ALA A 16 12.17 -3.02 10.16
CA ALA A 16 10.85 -2.40 10.28
C ALA A 16 9.97 -2.58 9.02
N HIS A 17 10.57 -2.59 7.83
CA HIS A 17 9.87 -2.75 6.54
C HIS A 17 9.12 -4.07 6.42
N LEU A 18 9.70 -5.15 6.97
CA LEU A 18 9.06 -6.47 6.99
C LEU A 18 7.86 -6.50 7.94
N THR A 19 7.90 -5.72 9.01
CA THR A 19 6.80 -5.70 9.99
C THR A 19 5.58 -4.95 9.47
N ASP A 20 5.78 -3.84 8.75
CA ASP A 20 4.68 -3.06 8.17
C ASP A 20 4.08 -3.78 6.95
N GLN A 21 4.92 -4.41 6.13
CA GLN A 21 4.47 -5.32 5.07
C GLN A 21 3.64 -6.46 5.64
N SER A 22 4.13 -7.13 6.68
CA SER A 22 3.43 -8.26 7.29
C SER A 22 2.06 -7.85 7.84
N LYS A 23 1.95 -6.71 8.54
CA LYS A 23 0.67 -6.20 9.06
C LYS A 23 -0.31 -5.84 7.95
N PHE A 24 0.15 -5.13 6.92
CA PHE A 24 -0.68 -4.77 5.79
C PHE A 24 -1.17 -6.03 5.07
N VAL A 25 -0.25 -6.93 4.73
CA VAL A 25 -0.53 -8.20 4.08
C VAL A 25 -1.42 -9.09 4.93
N GLU A 26 -1.37 -9.04 6.26
CA GLU A 26 -2.26 -9.85 7.10
C GLU A 26 -3.69 -9.28 7.13
N ARG A 27 -3.82 -7.96 7.22
CA ARG A 27 -5.08 -7.30 7.58
C ARG A 27 -5.90 -6.77 6.41
N VAL A 28 -5.24 -6.42 5.29
CA VAL A 28 -5.94 -5.81 4.16
C VAL A 28 -6.92 -6.78 3.53
N SER A 29 -8.16 -6.33 3.31
CA SER A 29 -9.16 -7.10 2.59
C SER A 29 -8.89 -7.07 1.09
N ILE A 30 -9.38 -8.08 0.36
CA ILE A 30 -9.20 -8.12 -1.10
C ILE A 30 -9.89 -6.94 -1.80
N SER A 31 -11.02 -6.47 -1.27
CA SER A 31 -11.74 -5.31 -1.82
C SER A 31 -10.90 -4.04 -1.70
N VAL A 32 -10.29 -3.80 -0.53
CA VAL A 32 -9.39 -2.65 -0.32
C VAL A 32 -8.17 -2.74 -1.24
N VAL A 33 -7.60 -3.93 -1.47
CA VAL A 33 -6.50 -4.09 -2.44
C VAL A 33 -6.92 -3.65 -3.85
N PHE A 34 -8.09 -4.07 -4.33
CA PHE A 34 -8.57 -3.67 -5.65
C PHE A 34 -8.86 -2.17 -5.74
N GLU A 35 -9.44 -1.58 -4.71
CA GLU A 35 -9.74 -0.15 -4.67
C GLU A 35 -8.46 0.70 -4.70
N LEU A 36 -7.43 0.30 -3.93
CA LEU A 36 -6.11 0.93 -3.98
C LEU A 36 -5.47 0.80 -5.39
N LEU A 37 -5.60 -0.36 -6.04
CA LEU A 37 -5.09 -0.58 -7.40
C LEU A 37 -5.81 0.30 -8.43
N GLU A 38 -7.13 0.41 -8.35
CA GLU A 38 -7.93 1.26 -9.23
C GLU A 38 -7.57 2.74 -9.04
N HIS A 39 -7.40 3.18 -7.79
CA HIS A 39 -6.94 4.54 -7.49
C HIS A 39 -5.56 4.82 -8.11
N LEU A 40 -4.59 3.94 -7.89
CA LEU A 40 -3.24 4.10 -8.44
C LEU A 40 -3.23 4.07 -9.98
N LEU A 41 -4.11 3.29 -10.61
CA LEU A 41 -4.26 3.27 -12.06
C LEU A 41 -4.89 4.56 -12.59
N HIS A 42 -5.95 5.05 -11.94
CA HIS A 42 -6.65 6.27 -12.32
C HIS A 42 -5.72 7.49 -12.24
N HIS A 43 -4.86 7.53 -11.23
CA HIS A 43 -3.85 8.59 -11.07
C HIS A 43 -2.63 8.43 -12.00
N GLY A 44 -2.60 7.40 -12.86
CA GLY A 44 -1.51 7.15 -13.81
C GLY A 44 -0.21 6.68 -13.16
N ILE A 45 -0.24 6.29 -11.89
CA ILE A 45 0.90 5.77 -11.14
C ILE A 45 1.19 4.32 -11.56
N LEU A 46 0.11 3.55 -11.71
CA LEU A 46 0.11 2.25 -12.37
C LEU A 46 -0.21 2.42 -13.85
N ASN A 47 0.41 1.58 -14.68
CA ASN A 47 -0.05 1.37 -16.05
C ASN A 47 -0.88 0.08 -16.16
N THR A 48 -1.50 -0.14 -17.31
CA THR A 48 -2.38 -1.30 -17.56
C THR A 48 -1.62 -2.64 -17.50
N GLU A 49 -0.33 -2.67 -17.84
CA GLU A 49 0.49 -3.89 -17.76
C GLU A 49 0.81 -4.26 -16.31
N GLU A 50 1.16 -3.27 -15.49
CA GLU A 50 1.36 -3.42 -14.05
C GLU A 50 0.06 -3.80 -13.36
N TRP A 51 -1.06 -3.17 -13.73
CA TRP A 51 -2.39 -3.60 -13.27
C TRP A 51 -2.62 -5.07 -13.63
N ALA A 52 -2.31 -5.46 -14.86
CA ALA A 52 -2.52 -6.84 -15.30
C ALA A 52 -1.78 -7.84 -14.42
N SER A 53 -0.59 -7.51 -13.89
CA SER A 53 0.13 -8.42 -12.97
C SER A 53 -0.69 -8.87 -11.76
N PHE A 54 -1.73 -8.11 -11.39
CA PHE A 54 -2.72 -8.47 -10.39
C PHE A 54 -3.82 -9.34 -11.00
N ARG A 55 -3.85 -10.62 -10.61
CA ARG A 55 -4.83 -11.59 -11.08
C ARG A 55 -5.86 -11.88 -10.00
N LYS A 56 -7.15 -11.94 -10.35
CA LYS A 56 -8.23 -12.21 -9.39
C LYS A 56 -8.11 -13.58 -8.71
N GLU A 57 -7.45 -14.54 -9.36
CA GLU A 57 -7.17 -15.87 -8.82
C GLU A 57 -6.01 -15.91 -7.80
N PHE A 58 -5.23 -14.84 -7.66
CA PHE A 58 -4.11 -14.83 -6.72
C PHE A 58 -4.61 -14.78 -5.26
N PRO A 59 -3.89 -15.44 -4.34
CA PRO A 59 -4.15 -15.28 -2.92
C PRO A 59 -4.10 -13.80 -2.54
N ARG A 60 -5.05 -13.37 -1.71
CA ARG A 60 -5.13 -12.00 -1.18
C ARG A 60 -3.79 -11.51 -0.59
N ALA A 61 -3.07 -12.39 0.11
CA ALA A 61 -1.77 -12.06 0.69
C ALA A 61 -0.71 -11.75 -0.39
N ASP A 62 -0.69 -12.51 -1.48
CA ASP A 62 0.24 -12.30 -2.58
C ASP A 62 -0.07 -11.00 -3.33
N MET A 63 -1.36 -10.72 -3.53
CA MET A 63 -1.83 -9.45 -4.11
C MET A 63 -1.45 -8.26 -3.24
N ALA A 64 -1.64 -8.36 -1.91
CA ALA A 64 -1.25 -7.32 -0.98
C ALA A 64 0.27 -7.08 -0.97
N ARG A 65 1.07 -8.16 -1.00
CA ARG A 65 2.52 -8.08 -1.07
C ARG A 65 2.99 -7.42 -2.36
N LEU A 66 2.41 -7.82 -3.50
CA LEU A 66 2.74 -7.25 -4.80
C LEU A 66 2.39 -5.75 -4.89
N LEU A 67 1.22 -5.36 -4.38
CA LEU A 67 0.80 -3.95 -4.30
C LEU A 67 1.79 -3.14 -3.48
N PHE A 68 2.12 -3.63 -2.30
CA PHE A 68 3.06 -3.01 -1.38
C PHE A 68 4.44 -2.84 -2.03
N ASP A 69 5.00 -3.90 -2.61
CA ASP A 69 6.32 -3.86 -3.26
C ASP A 69 6.33 -2.86 -4.42
N LEU A 70 5.23 -2.81 -5.19
CA LEU A 70 5.08 -1.89 -6.30
C LEU A 70 5.07 -0.43 -5.84
N VAL A 71 4.28 -0.09 -4.82
CA VAL A 71 4.18 1.31 -4.35
C VAL A 71 5.49 1.79 -3.73
N MET A 72 6.22 0.88 -3.10
CA MET A 72 7.55 1.16 -2.55
C MET A 72 8.57 1.38 -3.66
N LYS A 73 8.59 0.52 -4.68
CA LYS A 73 9.48 0.66 -5.82
C LYS A 73 9.25 1.96 -6.59
N LYS A 74 8.00 2.43 -6.68
CA LYS A 74 7.64 3.67 -7.38
C LYS A 74 7.72 4.93 -6.50
N GLY A 75 7.89 4.78 -5.18
CA GLY A 75 7.87 5.92 -4.26
C GLY A 75 6.50 6.59 -4.13
N CYS A 76 5.41 5.83 -4.34
CA CYS A 76 4.03 6.32 -4.24
C CYS A 76 3.28 5.77 -3.00
N ALA A 77 4.02 5.29 -2.01
CA ALA A 77 3.45 4.80 -0.75
C ALA A 77 2.59 5.86 -0.06
N GLU A 78 3.00 7.14 -0.05
CA GLU A 78 2.22 8.24 0.52
C GLU A 78 0.83 8.35 -0.12
N THR A 79 0.74 8.29 -1.46
CA THR A 79 -0.53 8.33 -2.17
C THR A 79 -1.44 7.15 -1.83
N MET A 80 -0.87 5.94 -1.77
CA MET A 80 -1.63 4.76 -1.35
C MET A 80 -2.14 4.89 0.09
N MET A 81 -1.31 5.41 1.00
CA MET A 81 -1.65 5.56 2.41
C MET A 81 -2.71 6.62 2.65
N ASP A 82 -2.63 7.75 1.94
CA ASP A 82 -3.65 8.80 2.00
C ASP A 82 -5.01 8.26 1.54
N HIS A 83 -5.05 7.50 0.44
CA HIS A 83 -6.29 6.89 -0.01
C HIS A 83 -6.77 5.77 0.94
N LEU A 84 -5.86 4.96 1.47
CA LEU A 84 -6.20 3.94 2.47
C LEU A 84 -6.88 4.55 3.69
N LYS A 85 -6.41 5.73 4.14
CA LYS A 85 -7.02 6.46 5.25
C LYS A 85 -8.46 6.89 4.97
N GLU A 86 -8.80 7.16 3.72
CA GLU A 86 -10.15 7.55 3.32
C GLU A 86 -11.09 6.35 3.26
N ILE A 87 -10.62 5.22 2.71
CA ILE A 87 -11.47 4.05 2.40
C ILE A 87 -11.52 3.03 3.55
N ASP A 88 -10.46 2.93 4.36
CA ASP A 88 -10.40 2.08 5.55
C ASP A 88 -9.54 2.73 6.66
N PRO A 89 -10.12 3.71 7.39
CA PRO A 89 -9.44 4.38 8.50
C PRO A 89 -9.01 3.42 9.62
N PHE A 90 -9.78 2.34 9.85
CA PHE A 90 -9.47 1.35 10.89
C PHE A 90 -8.22 0.56 10.53
N LEU A 91 -8.10 0.12 9.28
CA LEU A 91 -6.89 -0.51 8.80
C LEU A 91 -5.71 0.45 8.87
N TYR A 92 -5.86 1.69 8.40
CA TYR A 92 -4.84 2.74 8.49
C TYR A 92 -4.30 2.88 9.92
N GLU A 93 -5.19 3.04 10.91
CA GLU A 93 -4.82 3.15 12.32
C GLU A 93 -4.13 1.88 12.85
N SER A 94 -4.61 0.70 12.44
CA SER A 94 -4.07 -0.58 12.89
C SER A 94 -2.64 -0.86 12.40
N LEU A 95 -2.22 -0.21 11.31
CA LEU A 95 -0.84 -0.30 10.83
C LEU A 95 0.14 0.44 11.77
N GLY A 96 -0.36 1.28 12.67
CA GLY A 96 0.45 2.04 13.63
C GLY A 96 1.27 3.13 12.96
N LEU A 97 0.78 3.63 11.83
CA LEU A 97 1.38 4.74 11.09
C LEU A 97 0.94 6.06 11.75
N PRO A 98 1.83 7.06 11.89
CA PRO A 98 1.53 8.30 12.62
C PRO A 98 0.40 9.15 12.02
#